data_AF-A0A8J6S9T9-F1
#
_entry.id   AF-A0A8J6S9T9-F1
#
_cell.length_a   1.000
_cell.length_b   1.000
_cell.length_c   1.000
_cell.angle_alpha   90.00
_cell.angle_beta   90.00
_cell.angle_gamma   90.00
#
_symmetry.space_group_name_H-M   'P 1'
#
loop_
_entity.id
_entity.type
_entity.pdbx_description
1 polymer ?
#
loop_
_entity_poly.entity_id
_entity_poly.type
_entity_poly.pdbx_seq_one_letter_code
_entity_poly.pdbx_strand_id
1 'polypeptide(L)'
;MANEEHLEILKQGVEVWNRWRKENPNVSPDLGYVSFSGINLDGFDLSKTCLWYSSFGGSSLRGTLLTWSFLQNSYLLGIDLTGADLRRASLHEANLTVACLYRADLRGAFLTQTDLSSADLREANLYQAQISKTHLIATNLEGANLSEAFLAYSHGLAANFKRAILTGACIEALNTDDRTSFDDVICDYVYLRYDKQERRPHSGNFKPGEFTKLFQKARVTVDLIFRHGIDWQAFLVSFQQLQVEAGDKVLSIQAIEDKNDGAFVIRISVPPELDKAEIENFFKQKYQLALKNKDEQYRKYLRERLNDKDSVINCYNEQIKLMRKENTNLLEFIKIMAEQENSKINNTFYISGSPGSIANQGNLGSSGNQNSIGNTAGDVKGNQESIQNNYNYTFEQKQILAEAEAEIQELLKQQRTQGYSPEAAQQKVASDLAIKANNDPAVKSKLEKWGQYLGDAAVNGLIGEAVVTVVKSALQFLGLPIP
;
A
#
# COMPACT_ATOMS: atom_id res chain seq x y z
N MET A 1 -27.55 47.65 -31.75
CA MET A 1 -26.50 48.61 -32.12
C MET A 1 -26.46 49.64 -31.04
N ALA A 2 -25.27 50.08 -30.62
CA ALA A 2 -25.12 51.13 -29.60
C ALA A 2 -25.91 52.41 -29.92
N ASN A 3 -26.25 53.13 -28.86
CA ASN A 3 -26.78 54.48 -28.96
C ASN A 3 -25.61 55.46 -29.19
N GLU A 4 -25.71 56.26 -30.25
CA GLU A 4 -24.64 57.17 -30.68
C GLU A 4 -24.42 58.32 -29.69
N GLU A 5 -25.47 58.85 -29.06
CA GLU A 5 -25.38 59.91 -28.04
C GLU A 5 -24.58 59.44 -26.82
N HIS A 6 -24.85 58.23 -26.30
CA HIS A 6 -24.06 57.63 -25.23
C HIS A 6 -22.58 57.48 -25.63
N LEU A 7 -22.32 57.07 -26.87
CA LEU A 7 -20.96 56.87 -27.36
C LEU A 7 -20.19 58.20 -27.50
N GLU A 8 -20.83 59.27 -27.98
CA GLU A 8 -20.23 60.60 -28.05
C GLU A 8 -20.04 61.25 -26.67
N ILE A 9 -20.89 60.94 -25.68
CA ILE A 9 -20.66 61.36 -24.28
C ILE A 9 -19.48 60.59 -23.67
N LEU A 10 -19.35 59.29 -23.94
CA LEU A 10 -18.22 58.47 -23.46
C LEU A 10 -16.89 58.95 -24.05
N LYS A 11 -16.85 59.28 -25.34
CA LYS A 11 -15.67 59.82 -26.04
C LYS A 11 -15.14 61.14 -25.46
N GLN A 12 -15.96 61.90 -24.74
CA GLN A 12 -15.54 63.13 -24.05
C GLN A 12 -14.76 62.87 -22.74
N GLY A 13 -14.62 61.60 -22.34
CA GLY A 13 -13.74 61.17 -21.27
C GLY A 13 -14.39 61.03 -19.89
N VAL A 14 -13.63 60.45 -18.96
CA VAL A 14 -14.11 59.95 -17.66
C VAL A 14 -14.88 60.99 -16.84
N GLU A 15 -14.42 62.25 -16.80
CA GLU A 15 -15.07 63.33 -16.04
C GLU A 15 -16.41 63.79 -16.62
N VAL A 16 -16.56 63.75 -17.94
CA VAL A 16 -17.81 64.13 -18.62
C VAL A 16 -18.83 62.99 -18.48
N TRP A 17 -18.40 61.76 -18.76
CA TRP A 17 -19.22 60.57 -18.56
C TRP A 17 -19.67 60.41 -17.10
N ASN A 18 -18.74 60.45 -16.13
CA ASN A 18 -19.07 60.29 -14.71
C ASN A 18 -19.92 61.43 -14.14
N ARG A 19 -19.99 62.59 -14.80
CA ARG A 19 -20.94 63.67 -14.48
C ARG A 19 -22.33 63.37 -15.06
N TRP A 20 -22.41 63.10 -16.37
CA TRP A 20 -23.65 62.73 -17.04
C TRP A 20 -24.34 61.54 -16.36
N ARG A 21 -23.57 60.55 -15.90
CA ARG A 21 -24.02 59.39 -15.11
C ARG A 21 -24.67 59.75 -13.77
N LYS A 22 -24.17 60.77 -13.07
CA LYS A 22 -24.76 61.29 -11.81
C LYS A 22 -26.05 62.08 -12.06
N GLU A 23 -26.12 62.75 -13.21
CA GLU A 23 -27.31 63.49 -13.66
C GLU A 23 -28.39 62.55 -14.21
N ASN A 24 -28.01 61.38 -14.74
CA ASN A 24 -28.89 60.41 -15.40
C ASN A 24 -28.88 59.00 -14.74
N PRO A 25 -29.06 58.86 -13.41
CA PRO A 25 -28.84 57.60 -12.67
C PRO A 25 -29.82 56.46 -13.01
N ASN A 26 -30.92 56.80 -13.71
CA ASN A 26 -31.96 55.87 -14.16
C ASN A 26 -31.78 55.42 -15.61
N VAL A 27 -30.86 56.03 -16.38
CA VAL A 27 -30.55 55.60 -17.75
C VAL A 27 -29.70 54.32 -17.69
N SER A 28 -30.00 53.37 -18.58
CA SER A 28 -29.20 52.17 -18.82
C SER A 28 -28.51 52.37 -20.18
N PRO A 29 -27.23 52.79 -20.22
CA PRO A 29 -26.65 53.20 -21.50
C PRO A 29 -26.39 51.99 -22.40
N ASP A 30 -26.96 51.96 -23.61
CA ASP A 30 -26.61 50.94 -24.61
C ASP A 30 -25.37 51.35 -25.41
N LEU A 31 -24.32 50.55 -25.26
CA LEU A 31 -23.04 50.63 -25.93
C LEU A 31 -22.66 49.25 -26.52
N GLY A 32 -23.64 48.40 -26.82
CA GLY A 32 -23.43 47.07 -27.36
C GLY A 32 -22.87 47.05 -28.79
N TYR A 33 -22.07 46.02 -29.09
CA TYR A 33 -21.35 45.84 -30.36
C TYR A 33 -20.30 46.93 -30.65
N VAL A 34 -19.83 47.67 -29.64
CA VAL A 34 -18.81 48.72 -29.82
C VAL A 34 -17.40 48.13 -29.76
N SER A 35 -16.50 48.61 -30.63
CA SER A 35 -15.06 48.41 -30.45
C SER A 35 -14.51 49.53 -29.59
N PHE A 36 -14.06 49.19 -28.39
CA PHE A 36 -13.32 50.06 -27.48
C PHE A 36 -11.80 49.91 -27.63
N SER A 37 -11.33 49.17 -28.65
CA SER A 37 -9.93 48.76 -28.80
C SER A 37 -8.94 49.93 -28.64
N GLY A 38 -8.06 49.82 -27.64
CA GLY A 38 -7.03 50.82 -27.32
C GLY A 38 -7.52 52.02 -26.50
N ILE A 39 -8.77 52.07 -26.06
CA ILE A 39 -9.31 53.16 -25.24
C ILE A 39 -8.97 52.93 -23.76
N ASN A 40 -8.57 53.99 -23.05
CA ASN A 40 -8.52 53.96 -21.59
C ASN A 40 -9.92 54.28 -21.02
N LEU A 41 -10.49 53.32 -20.28
CA LEU A 41 -11.78 53.39 -19.60
C LEU A 41 -11.63 53.27 -18.06
N ASP A 42 -10.41 53.46 -17.53
CA ASP A 42 -10.09 53.45 -16.10
C ASP A 42 -10.99 54.42 -15.32
N GLY A 43 -11.60 53.96 -14.24
CA GLY A 43 -12.43 54.79 -13.35
C GLY A 43 -13.77 55.31 -13.94
N PHE A 44 -14.19 54.87 -15.13
CA PHE A 44 -15.53 55.19 -15.65
C PHE A 44 -16.63 54.48 -14.84
N ASP A 45 -17.79 55.13 -14.67
CA ASP A 45 -19.02 54.50 -14.19
C ASP A 45 -19.81 53.87 -15.35
N LEU A 46 -19.45 52.63 -15.69
CA LEU A 46 -20.16 51.78 -16.65
C LEU A 46 -21.18 50.83 -15.95
N SER A 47 -21.62 51.14 -14.72
CA SER A 47 -22.60 50.33 -14.01
C SER A 47 -23.93 50.27 -14.79
N LYS A 48 -24.65 49.15 -14.82
CA LYS A 48 -25.89 48.94 -15.62
C LYS A 48 -25.75 49.14 -17.15
N THR A 49 -24.56 49.44 -17.68
CA THR A 49 -24.35 49.68 -19.13
C THR A 49 -24.48 48.37 -19.91
N CYS A 50 -25.14 48.41 -21.07
CA CYS A 50 -25.14 47.30 -22.01
C CYS A 50 -23.87 47.36 -22.86
N LEU A 51 -22.96 46.41 -22.63
CA LEU A 51 -21.66 46.26 -23.29
C LEU A 51 -21.57 44.93 -24.06
N TRP A 52 -22.65 44.13 -24.09
CA TRP A 52 -22.81 42.91 -24.86
C TRP A 52 -22.23 42.97 -26.28
N TYR A 53 -21.55 41.89 -26.69
CA TYR A 53 -20.85 41.74 -27.97
C TYR A 53 -19.77 42.81 -28.28
N SER A 54 -19.36 43.63 -27.30
CA SER A 54 -18.31 44.64 -27.49
C SER A 54 -16.90 44.03 -27.41
N SER A 55 -15.91 44.73 -27.98
CA SER A 55 -14.51 44.30 -27.97
C SER A 55 -13.59 45.33 -27.32
N PHE A 56 -12.65 44.86 -26.50
CA PHE A 56 -11.81 45.70 -25.65
C PHE A 56 -10.30 45.46 -25.86
N GLY A 57 -9.89 44.94 -27.03
CA GLY A 57 -8.49 44.59 -27.30
C GLY A 57 -7.52 45.74 -27.05
N GLY A 58 -6.56 45.55 -26.13
CA GLY A 58 -5.57 46.56 -25.75
C GLY A 58 -6.10 47.77 -24.96
N SER A 59 -7.31 47.66 -24.39
CA SER A 59 -7.94 48.72 -23.57
C SER A 59 -7.55 48.58 -22.09
N SER A 60 -7.97 49.51 -21.24
CA SER A 60 -7.83 49.40 -19.77
C SER A 60 -9.12 49.77 -19.05
N LEU A 61 -9.48 49.01 -18.02
CA LEU A 61 -10.68 49.18 -17.17
C LEU A 61 -10.29 49.08 -15.68
N ARG A 62 -9.17 49.66 -15.27
CA ARG A 62 -8.70 49.67 -13.88
C ARG A 62 -9.64 50.50 -13.01
N GLY A 63 -10.11 49.93 -11.91
CA GLY A 63 -11.03 50.61 -10.98
C GLY A 63 -12.36 51.06 -11.61
N THR A 64 -12.67 50.62 -12.82
CA THR A 64 -13.92 50.96 -13.53
C THR A 64 -15.11 50.33 -12.81
N LEU A 65 -16.19 51.09 -12.65
CA LEU A 65 -17.42 50.58 -12.05
C LEU A 65 -18.26 49.91 -13.13
N LEU A 66 -18.48 48.61 -12.99
CA LEU A 66 -19.23 47.75 -13.91
C LEU A 66 -20.37 47.03 -13.18
N THR A 67 -20.77 47.53 -12.00
CA THR A 67 -21.82 46.95 -11.16
C THR A 67 -23.12 46.80 -11.97
N TRP A 68 -23.70 45.59 -12.03
CA TRP A 68 -24.88 45.26 -12.88
C TRP A 68 -24.71 45.49 -14.39
N SER A 69 -23.50 45.68 -14.93
CA SER A 69 -23.29 45.79 -16.39
C SER A 69 -23.61 44.49 -17.14
N PHE A 70 -24.00 44.60 -18.41
CA PHE A 70 -24.31 43.46 -19.28
C PHE A 70 -23.17 43.27 -20.28
N LEU A 71 -22.29 42.30 -20.04
CA LEU A 71 -21.06 42.02 -20.79
C LEU A 71 -21.12 40.68 -21.54
N GLN A 72 -22.31 40.14 -21.81
CA GLN A 72 -22.46 38.82 -22.43
C GLN A 72 -21.78 38.76 -23.80
N ASN A 73 -21.14 37.62 -24.13
CA ASN A 73 -20.46 37.40 -25.41
C ASN A 73 -19.39 38.49 -25.76
N SER A 74 -18.85 39.22 -24.78
CA SER A 74 -17.87 40.30 -25.02
C SER A 74 -16.45 39.77 -25.15
N TYR A 75 -15.64 40.45 -25.98
CA TYR A 75 -14.23 40.12 -26.22
C TYR A 75 -13.32 40.97 -25.32
N LEU A 76 -12.95 40.40 -24.18
CA LEU A 76 -12.12 40.97 -23.11
C LEU A 76 -10.75 40.24 -22.99
N LEU A 77 -10.28 39.67 -24.10
CA LEU A 77 -8.99 38.97 -24.22
C LEU A 77 -7.83 39.87 -23.76
N GLY A 78 -7.08 39.43 -22.74
CA GLY A 78 -5.93 40.16 -22.19
C GLY A 78 -6.28 41.49 -21.51
N ILE A 79 -7.55 41.73 -21.15
CA ILE A 79 -7.98 43.01 -20.59
C ILE A 79 -7.39 43.26 -19.20
N ASP A 80 -7.15 44.52 -18.85
CA ASP A 80 -6.81 44.89 -17.48
C ASP A 80 -8.02 45.48 -16.73
N LEU A 81 -8.51 44.71 -15.76
CA LEU A 81 -9.62 44.99 -14.85
C LEU A 81 -9.11 45.08 -13.39
N THR A 82 -7.85 45.46 -13.16
CA THR A 82 -7.27 45.60 -11.81
C THR A 82 -8.16 46.45 -10.92
N GLY A 83 -8.67 45.87 -9.82
CA GLY A 83 -9.54 46.56 -8.87
C GLY A 83 -10.92 47.00 -9.40
N ALA A 84 -11.36 46.51 -10.56
CA ALA A 84 -12.67 46.86 -11.14
C ALA A 84 -13.85 46.31 -10.30
N ASP A 85 -14.97 47.04 -10.31
CA ASP A 85 -16.19 46.66 -9.58
C ASP A 85 -17.18 45.97 -10.53
N LEU A 86 -17.08 44.65 -10.64
CA LEU A 86 -17.90 43.78 -11.47
C LEU A 86 -19.09 43.19 -10.71
N ARG A 87 -19.49 43.75 -9.56
CA ARG A 87 -20.52 43.18 -8.68
C ARG A 87 -21.85 43.01 -9.42
N ARG A 88 -22.36 41.78 -9.47
CA ARG A 88 -23.57 41.39 -10.23
C ARG A 88 -23.54 41.73 -11.73
N ALA A 89 -22.36 41.95 -12.32
CA ALA A 89 -22.20 42.04 -13.77
C ALA A 89 -22.51 40.69 -14.43
N SER A 90 -22.98 40.73 -15.68
CA SER A 90 -23.31 39.54 -16.46
C SER A 90 -22.29 39.30 -17.56
N LEU A 91 -21.29 38.46 -17.27
CA LEU A 91 -20.16 38.07 -18.12
C LEU A 91 -20.40 36.75 -18.89
N HIS A 92 -21.65 36.27 -18.95
CA HIS A 92 -22.03 35.02 -19.60
C HIS A 92 -21.44 34.88 -21.02
N GLU A 93 -20.71 33.80 -21.28
CA GLU A 93 -20.02 33.52 -22.55
C GLU A 93 -19.02 34.60 -23.02
N ALA A 94 -18.60 35.51 -22.14
CA ALA A 94 -17.53 36.45 -22.44
C ALA A 94 -16.16 35.74 -22.46
N ASN A 95 -15.24 36.23 -23.29
CA ASN A 95 -13.85 35.78 -23.32
C ASN A 95 -12.99 36.74 -22.49
N LEU A 96 -12.52 36.30 -21.32
CA LEU A 96 -11.56 36.97 -20.44
C LEU A 96 -10.25 36.15 -20.35
N THR A 97 -9.90 35.43 -21.42
CA THR A 97 -8.66 34.65 -21.50
C THR A 97 -7.46 35.62 -21.31
N VAL A 98 -6.49 35.26 -20.47
CA VAL A 98 -5.34 36.11 -20.05
C VAL A 98 -5.71 37.47 -19.41
N ALA A 99 -6.95 37.69 -18.96
CA ALA A 99 -7.33 38.95 -18.31
C ALA A 99 -6.66 39.14 -16.94
N CYS A 100 -6.27 40.38 -16.62
CA CYS A 100 -5.85 40.77 -15.27
C CYS A 100 -7.07 41.25 -14.48
N LEU A 101 -7.43 40.52 -13.42
CA LEU A 101 -8.56 40.76 -12.52
C LEU A 101 -8.07 40.92 -11.06
N TYR A 102 -6.80 41.29 -10.88
CA TYR A 102 -6.17 41.41 -9.56
C TYR A 102 -6.99 42.35 -8.66
N ARG A 103 -7.41 41.84 -7.49
CA ARG A 103 -8.29 42.53 -6.52
C ARG A 103 -9.63 43.04 -7.08
N ALA A 104 -10.11 42.53 -8.21
CA ALA A 104 -11.43 42.89 -8.74
C ALA A 104 -12.57 42.36 -7.83
N ASP A 105 -13.69 43.07 -7.80
CA ASP A 105 -14.86 42.74 -6.99
C ASP A 105 -15.98 42.15 -7.87
N LEU A 106 -16.05 40.82 -7.93
CA LEU A 106 -17.02 40.06 -8.73
C LEU A 106 -18.18 39.50 -7.87
N ARG A 107 -18.49 40.11 -6.72
CA ARG A 107 -19.51 39.57 -5.80
C ARG A 107 -20.87 39.42 -6.47
N GLY A 108 -21.40 38.20 -6.46
CA GLY A 108 -22.66 37.83 -7.11
C GLY A 108 -22.68 38.03 -8.63
N ALA A 109 -21.54 38.14 -9.30
CA ALA A 109 -21.46 38.24 -10.77
C ALA A 109 -21.82 36.91 -11.46
N PHE A 110 -22.27 36.99 -12.71
CA PHE A 110 -22.69 35.84 -13.52
C PHE A 110 -21.63 35.55 -14.59
N LEU A 111 -20.85 34.48 -14.38
CA LEU A 111 -19.72 34.05 -15.22
C LEU A 111 -19.93 32.64 -15.81
N THR A 112 -21.19 32.24 -15.97
CA THR A 112 -21.54 30.94 -16.55
C THR A 112 -21.02 30.86 -17.99
N GLN A 113 -20.31 29.78 -18.33
CA GLN A 113 -19.67 29.59 -19.65
C GLN A 113 -18.67 30.69 -20.07
N THR A 114 -18.22 31.55 -19.15
CA THR A 114 -17.12 32.50 -19.40
C THR A 114 -15.80 31.75 -19.57
N ASP A 115 -14.91 32.23 -20.45
CA ASP A 115 -13.53 31.76 -20.51
C ASP A 115 -12.61 32.68 -19.68
N LEU A 116 -11.97 32.13 -18.64
CA LEU A 116 -10.99 32.81 -17.78
C LEU A 116 -9.61 32.12 -17.88
N SER A 117 -9.34 31.38 -18.95
CA SER A 117 -8.12 30.58 -19.06
C SER A 117 -6.88 31.49 -19.02
N SER A 118 -5.89 31.12 -18.20
CA SER A 118 -4.69 31.92 -17.88
C SER A 118 -4.95 33.33 -17.31
N ALA A 119 -6.17 33.65 -16.85
CA ALA A 119 -6.49 34.93 -16.21
C ALA A 119 -5.93 35.00 -14.78
N ASP A 120 -5.67 36.22 -14.30
CA ASP A 120 -5.14 36.51 -12.96
C ASP A 120 -6.21 37.13 -12.05
N LEU A 121 -6.87 36.28 -11.25
CA LEU A 121 -7.87 36.65 -10.25
C LEU A 121 -7.28 36.64 -8.82
N ARG A 122 -5.96 36.84 -8.67
CA ARG A 122 -5.33 36.93 -7.34
C ARG A 122 -6.01 37.99 -6.47
N GLU A 123 -6.27 37.62 -5.21
CA GLU A 123 -6.96 38.46 -4.22
C GLU A 123 -8.35 38.99 -4.66
N ALA A 124 -8.96 38.45 -5.73
CA ALA A 124 -10.27 38.88 -6.21
C ALA A 124 -11.43 38.38 -5.32
N ASN A 125 -12.54 39.12 -5.30
CA ASN A 125 -13.70 38.81 -4.46
C ASN A 125 -14.85 38.22 -5.28
N LEU A 126 -14.97 36.90 -5.29
CA LEU A 126 -15.96 36.11 -6.04
C LEU A 126 -17.09 35.59 -5.12
N TYR A 127 -17.31 36.19 -3.95
CA TYR A 127 -18.35 35.73 -3.01
C TYR A 127 -19.73 35.68 -3.68
N GLN A 128 -20.39 34.52 -3.58
CA GLN A 128 -21.67 34.19 -4.24
C GLN A 128 -21.68 34.31 -5.79
N ALA A 129 -20.53 34.39 -6.46
CA ALA A 129 -20.46 34.43 -7.92
C ALA A 129 -20.93 33.11 -8.57
N GLN A 130 -21.57 33.21 -9.73
CA GLN A 130 -22.06 32.09 -10.52
C GLN A 130 -21.01 31.74 -11.59
N ILE A 131 -20.07 30.86 -11.24
CA ILE A 131 -18.88 30.48 -12.03
C ILE A 131 -18.98 29.02 -12.48
N SER A 132 -20.14 28.65 -13.02
CA SER A 132 -20.46 27.28 -13.47
C SER A 132 -20.22 27.08 -14.97
N LYS A 133 -19.71 25.91 -15.36
CA LYS A 133 -19.25 25.60 -16.74
C LYS A 133 -18.19 26.59 -17.25
N THR A 134 -17.49 27.25 -16.34
CA THR A 134 -16.48 28.27 -16.64
C THR A 134 -15.14 27.59 -16.96
N HIS A 135 -14.41 28.08 -17.96
CA HIS A 135 -13.03 27.62 -18.17
C HIS A 135 -12.10 28.36 -17.21
N LEU A 136 -11.49 27.62 -16.29
CA LEU A 136 -10.54 28.10 -15.29
C LEU A 136 -9.14 27.49 -15.53
N ILE A 137 -8.81 27.22 -16.81
CA ILE A 137 -7.61 26.47 -17.19
C ILE A 137 -6.37 27.35 -16.98
N ALA A 138 -5.42 26.90 -16.16
CA ALA A 138 -4.23 27.67 -15.75
C ALA A 138 -4.55 29.04 -15.10
N THR A 139 -5.78 29.24 -14.63
CA THR A 139 -6.23 30.49 -14.00
C THR A 139 -5.63 30.65 -12.60
N ASN A 140 -5.13 31.84 -12.28
CA ASN A 140 -4.55 32.14 -10.98
C ASN A 140 -5.61 32.72 -10.04
N LEU A 141 -5.96 31.97 -8.98
CA LEU A 141 -6.96 32.31 -7.98
C LEU A 141 -6.31 32.44 -6.58
N GLU A 142 -4.99 32.68 -6.49
CA GLU A 142 -4.32 32.73 -5.18
C GLU A 142 -4.89 33.84 -4.28
N GLY A 143 -5.31 33.45 -3.08
CA GLY A 143 -5.95 34.34 -2.11
C GLY A 143 -7.33 34.86 -2.51
N ALA A 144 -7.94 34.36 -3.60
CA ALA A 144 -9.28 34.77 -4.02
C ALA A 144 -10.36 34.29 -3.05
N ASN A 145 -11.40 35.11 -2.84
CA ASN A 145 -12.55 34.74 -2.01
C ASN A 145 -13.66 34.13 -2.88
N LEU A 146 -13.71 32.80 -2.95
CA LEU A 146 -14.72 31.99 -3.65
C LEU A 146 -15.84 31.50 -2.70
N SER A 147 -15.97 32.10 -1.51
CA SER A 147 -16.96 31.64 -0.51
C SER A 147 -18.39 31.74 -1.05
N GLU A 148 -19.20 30.70 -0.81
CA GLU A 148 -20.53 30.52 -1.42
C GLU A 148 -20.60 30.61 -2.97
N ALA A 149 -19.48 30.60 -3.70
CA ALA A 149 -19.49 30.62 -5.16
C ALA A 149 -19.95 29.27 -5.74
N PHE A 150 -20.48 29.30 -6.97
CA PHE A 150 -21.04 28.12 -7.64
C PHE A 150 -20.14 27.68 -8.80
N LEU A 151 -19.19 26.78 -8.53
CA LEU A 151 -18.17 26.27 -9.48
C LEU A 151 -18.64 25.04 -10.28
N ALA A 152 -19.94 24.75 -10.31
CA ALA A 152 -20.45 23.49 -10.83
C ALA A 152 -20.10 23.28 -12.32
N TYR A 153 -19.59 22.09 -12.65
CA TYR A 153 -19.16 21.67 -14.00
C TYR A 153 -18.04 22.52 -14.64
N SER A 154 -17.28 23.28 -13.84
CA SER A 154 -16.19 24.14 -14.35
C SER A 154 -14.86 23.41 -14.53
N HIS A 155 -14.00 23.94 -15.40
CA HIS A 155 -12.73 23.30 -15.81
C HIS A 155 -11.52 23.96 -15.14
N GLY A 156 -11.17 23.54 -13.93
CA GLY A 156 -10.05 24.06 -13.12
C GLY A 156 -8.69 23.39 -13.38
N LEU A 157 -8.45 22.89 -14.60
CA LEU A 157 -7.21 22.18 -14.96
C LEU A 157 -5.99 23.12 -14.82
N ALA A 158 -4.95 22.69 -14.10
CA ALA A 158 -3.79 23.50 -13.73
C ALA A 158 -4.11 24.85 -13.04
N ALA A 159 -5.31 25.02 -12.47
CA ALA A 159 -5.68 26.24 -11.75
C ALA A 159 -4.94 26.35 -10.41
N ASN A 160 -4.63 27.58 -10.00
CA ASN A 160 -3.98 27.84 -8.71
C ASN A 160 -5.00 28.38 -7.69
N PHE A 161 -5.59 27.51 -6.87
CA PHE A 161 -6.47 27.90 -5.76
C PHE A 161 -5.69 28.16 -4.45
N LYS A 162 -4.36 28.32 -4.50
CA LYS A 162 -3.54 28.46 -3.28
C LYS A 162 -4.06 29.56 -2.36
N ARG A 163 -4.24 29.28 -1.06
CA ARG A 163 -4.76 30.23 -0.04
C ARG A 163 -6.14 30.82 -0.37
N ALA A 164 -6.85 30.31 -1.38
CA ALA A 164 -8.20 30.77 -1.71
C ALA A 164 -9.21 30.36 -0.61
N ILE A 165 -10.28 31.14 -0.47
CA ILE A 165 -11.34 30.88 0.50
C ILE A 165 -12.52 30.21 -0.21
N LEU A 166 -12.85 28.96 0.14
CA LEU A 166 -13.86 28.14 -0.54
C LEU A 166 -15.02 27.71 0.39
N THR A 167 -15.13 28.28 1.59
CA THR A 167 -16.21 27.97 2.54
C THR A 167 -17.59 28.22 1.93
N GLY A 168 -18.44 27.19 1.94
CA GLY A 168 -19.80 27.21 1.40
C GLY A 168 -19.92 27.11 -0.12
N ALA A 169 -18.82 26.99 -0.85
CA ALA A 169 -18.85 26.88 -2.31
C ALA A 169 -19.47 25.56 -2.77
N CYS A 170 -20.08 25.55 -3.96
CA CYS A 170 -20.46 24.33 -4.66
C CYS A 170 -19.37 23.96 -5.66
N ILE A 171 -18.92 22.70 -5.61
CA ILE A 171 -17.86 22.13 -6.47
C ILE A 171 -18.33 20.88 -7.23
N GLU A 172 -19.64 20.75 -7.45
CA GLU A 172 -20.25 19.66 -8.24
C GLU A 172 -19.54 19.49 -9.59
N ALA A 173 -18.93 18.33 -9.82
CA ALA A 173 -18.19 18.02 -11.06
C ALA A 173 -17.13 19.08 -11.47
N LEU A 174 -16.50 19.77 -10.50
CA LEU A 174 -15.33 20.60 -10.74
C LEU A 174 -14.17 19.72 -11.26
N ASN A 175 -13.75 19.94 -12.51
CA ASN A 175 -12.72 19.13 -13.17
C ASN A 175 -11.31 19.67 -12.83
N THR A 176 -10.42 18.79 -12.36
CA THR A 176 -9.08 19.12 -11.83
C THR A 176 -8.06 18.07 -12.22
N ASP A 177 -6.80 18.46 -12.40
CA ASP A 177 -5.67 17.56 -12.67
C ASP A 177 -4.54 17.71 -11.63
N ASP A 178 -3.46 16.94 -11.78
CA ASP A 178 -2.34 16.91 -10.83
C ASP A 178 -1.48 18.19 -10.85
N ARG A 179 -1.84 19.17 -11.69
CA ARG A 179 -1.26 20.52 -11.75
C ARG A 179 -2.11 21.54 -11.00
N THR A 180 -3.33 21.17 -10.59
CA THR A 180 -4.27 22.05 -9.89
C THR A 180 -3.86 22.15 -8.42
N SER A 181 -3.40 23.32 -7.98
CA SER A 181 -3.02 23.53 -6.57
C SER A 181 -4.22 23.91 -5.72
N PHE A 182 -4.32 23.27 -4.55
CA PHE A 182 -5.23 23.61 -3.45
C PHE A 182 -4.45 23.85 -2.14
N ASP A 183 -3.20 24.29 -2.25
CA ASP A 183 -2.31 24.50 -1.10
C ASP A 183 -2.84 25.61 -0.18
N ASP A 184 -2.77 25.41 1.14
CA ASP A 184 -3.22 26.37 2.15
C ASP A 184 -4.69 26.87 1.99
N VAL A 185 -5.55 26.17 1.24
CA VAL A 185 -6.95 26.57 1.01
C VAL A 185 -7.74 26.67 2.32
N ILE A 186 -8.44 27.79 2.49
CA ILE A 186 -9.32 28.06 3.63
C ILE A 186 -10.72 27.58 3.26
N CYS A 187 -11.11 26.42 3.78
CA CYS A 187 -12.43 25.85 3.54
C CYS A 187 -12.94 25.09 4.77
N ASP A 188 -14.02 25.58 5.36
CA ASP A 188 -14.75 24.89 6.43
C ASP A 188 -15.64 23.78 5.88
N TYR A 189 -16.31 24.02 4.76
CA TYR A 189 -17.18 23.07 4.08
C TYR A 189 -17.46 23.46 2.63
N VAL A 190 -17.85 22.48 1.82
CA VAL A 190 -18.35 22.64 0.44
C VAL A 190 -19.63 21.84 0.22
N TYR A 191 -20.28 22.05 -0.92
CA TYR A 191 -21.37 21.23 -1.44
C TYR A 191 -20.93 20.50 -2.71
N LEU A 192 -21.28 19.20 -2.83
CA LEU A 192 -20.99 18.41 -4.03
C LEU A 192 -22.15 18.35 -5.04
N ARG A 193 -23.27 19.03 -4.76
CA ARG A 193 -24.42 19.17 -5.67
C ARG A 193 -25.04 20.56 -5.57
N TYR A 194 -25.77 20.94 -6.61
CA TYR A 194 -26.69 22.06 -6.64
C TYR A 194 -27.73 22.04 -5.50
N ASP A 195 -28.42 23.16 -5.29
CA ASP A 195 -29.33 23.41 -4.16
C ASP A 195 -28.72 23.15 -2.77
N LYS A 196 -27.40 23.34 -2.65
CA LYS A 196 -26.62 23.15 -1.40
C LYS A 196 -26.79 21.74 -0.81
N GLN A 197 -26.89 20.73 -1.68
CA GLN A 197 -26.94 19.31 -1.30
C GLN A 197 -25.53 18.70 -1.20
N GLU A 198 -25.44 17.51 -0.58
CA GLU A 198 -24.17 16.80 -0.32
C GLU A 198 -23.06 17.67 0.32
N ARG A 199 -23.37 18.30 1.46
CA ARG A 199 -22.36 19.03 2.26
C ARG A 199 -21.21 18.11 2.67
N ARG A 200 -19.97 18.57 2.49
CA ARG A 200 -18.74 17.93 2.99
C ARG A 200 -17.96 18.93 3.87
N PRO A 201 -17.55 18.56 5.10
CA PRO A 201 -17.98 17.36 5.82
C PRO A 201 -19.50 17.40 6.09
N HIS A 202 -20.10 16.25 6.40
CA HIS A 202 -21.56 16.17 6.58
C HIS A 202 -22.05 17.04 7.76
N SER A 203 -21.24 17.14 8.81
CA SER A 203 -21.39 18.06 9.94
C SER A 203 -20.02 18.60 10.37
N GLY A 204 -19.99 19.69 11.15
CA GLY A 204 -18.74 20.35 11.55
C GLY A 204 -18.00 21.02 10.38
N ASN A 205 -16.70 21.24 10.55
CA ASN A 205 -15.83 21.86 9.54
C ASN A 205 -14.66 20.91 9.20
N PHE A 206 -14.07 21.03 8.01
CA PHE A 206 -12.85 20.32 7.65
C PHE A 206 -11.71 20.66 8.63
N LYS A 207 -10.90 19.67 8.97
CA LYS A 207 -9.60 19.90 9.62
C LYS A 207 -8.55 20.30 8.57
N PRO A 208 -7.43 20.92 8.97
CA PRO A 208 -6.33 21.24 8.06
C PRO A 208 -5.93 20.03 7.20
N GLY A 209 -5.90 20.21 5.88
CA GLY A 209 -5.58 19.15 4.91
C GLY A 209 -6.65 18.07 4.72
N GLU A 210 -7.88 18.20 5.23
CA GLU A 210 -8.98 17.30 4.88
C GLU A 210 -9.67 17.69 3.56
N PHE A 211 -9.83 18.99 3.29
CA PHE A 211 -10.43 19.49 2.05
C PHE A 211 -9.73 18.96 0.78
N THR A 212 -8.40 18.99 0.75
CA THR A 212 -7.60 18.57 -0.42
C THR A 212 -7.74 17.09 -0.74
N LYS A 213 -8.17 16.26 0.22
CA LYS A 213 -8.46 14.82 0.01
C LYS A 213 -9.66 14.58 -0.90
N LEU A 214 -10.51 15.57 -1.14
CA LEU A 214 -11.57 15.49 -2.16
C LEU A 214 -11.03 15.40 -3.59
N PHE A 215 -9.84 15.99 -3.83
CA PHE A 215 -9.20 16.07 -5.15
C PHE A 215 -8.03 15.09 -5.31
N GLN A 216 -7.63 14.42 -4.23
CA GLN A 216 -6.69 13.31 -4.31
C GLN A 216 -7.34 12.16 -5.10
N LYS A 217 -6.90 11.97 -6.35
CA LYS A 217 -7.35 10.88 -7.22
C LYS A 217 -7.37 9.56 -6.45
N ALA A 218 -8.55 8.95 -6.36
CA ALA A 218 -8.70 7.61 -5.82
C ALA A 218 -7.83 6.66 -6.65
N ARG A 219 -6.71 6.19 -6.07
CA ARG A 219 -5.74 5.39 -6.79
C ARG A 219 -6.41 4.14 -7.32
N VAL A 220 -6.16 3.82 -8.58
CA VAL A 220 -6.80 2.69 -9.24
C VAL A 220 -6.21 1.40 -8.66
N THR A 221 -7.05 0.57 -8.06
CA THR A 221 -6.58 -0.69 -7.45
C THR A 221 -6.70 -1.86 -8.41
N VAL A 222 -5.71 -2.75 -8.33
CA VAL A 222 -5.68 -4.08 -8.94
C VAL A 222 -5.50 -5.10 -7.81
N ASP A 223 -6.46 -6.01 -7.68
CA ASP A 223 -6.51 -7.00 -6.61
C ASP A 223 -5.98 -8.35 -7.14
N LEU A 224 -4.74 -8.69 -6.80
CA LEU A 224 -4.11 -9.97 -7.17
C LEU A 224 -4.60 -11.08 -6.23
N ILE A 225 -5.34 -12.06 -6.78
CA ILE A 225 -5.93 -13.16 -6.02
C ILE A 225 -5.08 -14.43 -6.14
N PHE A 226 -4.58 -14.93 -5.01
CA PHE A 226 -3.80 -16.17 -4.90
C PHE A 226 -4.62 -17.21 -4.13
N ARG A 227 -5.05 -18.29 -4.79
CA ARG A 227 -6.04 -19.25 -4.23
C ARG A 227 -5.45 -20.37 -3.37
N HIS A 228 -4.12 -20.50 -3.30
CA HIS A 228 -3.43 -21.65 -2.71
C HIS A 228 -2.18 -21.20 -1.94
N GLY A 229 -2.32 -20.15 -1.11
CA GLY A 229 -1.18 -19.43 -0.54
C GLY A 229 -0.37 -18.62 -1.55
N ILE A 230 0.72 -18.00 -1.07
CA ILE A 230 1.64 -17.17 -1.86
C ILE A 230 3.07 -17.70 -1.69
N ASP A 231 3.79 -17.91 -2.79
CA ASP A 231 5.24 -18.04 -2.74
C ASP A 231 5.85 -16.63 -2.73
N TRP A 232 6.23 -16.15 -1.56
CA TRP A 232 6.72 -14.78 -1.37
C TRP A 232 7.99 -14.47 -2.18
N GLN A 233 8.81 -15.47 -2.51
CA GLN A 233 10.01 -15.28 -3.32
C GLN A 233 9.64 -15.10 -4.80
N ALA A 234 8.74 -15.94 -5.33
CA ALA A 234 8.22 -15.77 -6.68
C ALA A 234 7.41 -14.47 -6.81
N PHE A 235 6.66 -14.09 -5.77
CA PHE A 235 5.94 -12.81 -5.70
C PHE A 235 6.89 -11.62 -5.79
N LEU A 236 7.93 -11.55 -4.94
CA LEU A 236 8.88 -10.43 -4.91
C LEU A 236 9.59 -10.25 -6.26
N VAL A 237 10.09 -11.33 -6.86
CA VAL A 237 10.74 -11.28 -8.18
C VAL A 237 9.77 -10.79 -9.27
N SER A 238 8.51 -11.19 -9.21
CA SER A 238 7.48 -10.79 -10.19
C SER A 238 7.02 -9.35 -10.02
N PHE A 239 6.92 -8.89 -8.77
CA PHE A 239 6.58 -7.50 -8.45
C PHE A 239 7.71 -6.54 -8.84
N GLN A 240 8.97 -6.92 -8.60
CA GLN A 240 10.13 -6.18 -9.09
C GLN A 240 10.15 -6.08 -10.62
N GLN A 241 9.85 -7.16 -11.35
CA GLN A 241 9.74 -7.10 -12.81
C GLN A 241 8.58 -6.22 -13.29
N LEU A 242 7.44 -6.22 -12.59
CA LEU A 242 6.31 -5.32 -12.86
C LEU A 242 6.68 -3.85 -12.61
N GLN A 243 7.46 -3.56 -11.56
CA GLN A 243 7.97 -2.21 -11.29
C GLN A 243 8.96 -1.74 -12.37
N VAL A 244 9.81 -2.63 -12.90
CA VAL A 244 10.71 -2.30 -14.02
C VAL A 244 9.94 -2.01 -15.30
N GLU A 245 8.90 -2.80 -15.62
CA GLU A 245 8.04 -2.57 -16.80
C GLU A 245 7.24 -1.26 -16.70
N ALA A 246 6.82 -0.88 -15.48
CA ALA A 246 6.10 0.37 -15.23
C ALA A 246 6.98 1.63 -15.34
N GLY A 247 8.31 1.49 -15.31
CA GLY A 247 9.27 2.60 -15.35
C GLY A 247 9.11 3.54 -14.15
N ASP A 248 9.04 4.85 -14.41
CA ASP A 248 8.91 5.88 -13.37
C ASP A 248 7.53 5.88 -12.65
N LYS A 249 6.58 5.03 -13.07
CA LYS A 249 5.23 4.95 -12.51
C LYS A 249 5.21 4.20 -11.19
N VAL A 250 4.95 4.92 -10.09
CA VAL A 250 4.99 4.39 -8.72
C VAL A 250 3.87 3.39 -8.43
N LEU A 251 4.15 2.10 -8.65
CA LEU A 251 3.35 0.98 -8.13
C LEU A 251 3.66 0.73 -6.65
N SER A 252 2.62 0.52 -5.84
CA SER A 252 2.77 0.25 -4.41
C SER A 252 1.74 -0.75 -3.89
N ILE A 253 2.13 -1.62 -2.95
CA ILE A 253 1.19 -2.52 -2.25
C ILE A 253 0.42 -1.68 -1.24
N GLN A 254 -0.92 -1.69 -1.33
CA GLN A 254 -1.81 -0.96 -0.44
C GLN A 254 -2.33 -1.84 0.70
N ALA A 255 -2.61 -3.12 0.43
CA ALA A 255 -3.08 -4.08 1.42
C ALA A 255 -2.69 -5.51 1.04
N ILE A 256 -2.59 -6.37 2.05
CA ILE A 256 -2.48 -7.83 1.94
C ILE A 256 -3.58 -8.39 2.84
N GLU A 257 -4.53 -9.11 2.27
CA GLU A 257 -5.71 -9.65 2.95
C GLU A 257 -5.68 -11.18 2.90
N ASP A 258 -5.49 -11.85 4.04
CA ASP A 258 -5.79 -13.28 4.22
C ASP A 258 -7.33 -13.46 4.23
N LYS A 259 -7.81 -14.53 3.59
CA LYS A 259 -9.24 -14.87 3.51
C LYS A 259 -9.66 -16.00 4.46
N ASN A 260 -8.72 -16.57 5.21
CA ASN A 260 -8.90 -17.67 6.18
C ASN A 260 -9.35 -19.01 5.57
N ASP A 261 -9.42 -19.10 4.23
CA ASP A 261 -9.67 -20.32 3.44
C ASP A 261 -8.40 -20.81 2.71
N GLY A 262 -7.25 -20.17 2.97
CA GLY A 262 -5.98 -20.39 2.26
C GLY A 262 -5.78 -19.51 1.03
N ALA A 263 -6.76 -18.67 0.67
CA ALA A 263 -6.59 -17.63 -0.34
C ALA A 263 -6.10 -16.31 0.25
N PHE A 264 -5.33 -15.57 -0.55
CA PHE A 264 -4.85 -14.23 -0.25
C PHE A 264 -5.22 -13.26 -1.37
N VAL A 265 -5.47 -12.00 -1.01
CA VAL A 265 -5.64 -10.89 -1.96
C VAL A 265 -4.60 -9.82 -1.67
N ILE A 266 -3.76 -9.50 -2.65
CA ILE A 266 -2.82 -8.38 -2.58
C ILE A 266 -3.37 -7.24 -3.43
N ARG A 267 -3.69 -6.12 -2.78
CA ARG A 267 -4.18 -4.92 -3.44
C ARG A 267 -3.01 -4.02 -3.83
N ILE A 268 -2.76 -3.88 -5.13
CA ILE A 268 -1.77 -2.96 -5.67
C ILE A 268 -2.47 -1.65 -6.04
N SER A 269 -1.89 -0.55 -5.58
CA SER A 269 -2.19 0.82 -5.99
C SER A 269 -1.47 1.12 -7.31
N VAL A 270 -2.23 1.36 -8.37
CA VAL A 270 -1.77 1.62 -9.74
C VAL A 270 -2.20 3.03 -10.18
N PRO A 271 -1.37 3.78 -10.92
CA PRO A 271 -1.80 5.01 -11.61
C PRO A 271 -2.97 4.78 -12.58
N PRO A 272 -3.91 5.72 -12.72
CA PRO A 272 -5.14 5.54 -13.51
C PRO A 272 -4.91 5.40 -15.02
N GLU A 273 -3.75 5.83 -15.54
CA GLU A 273 -3.34 5.73 -16.94
C GLU A 273 -2.69 4.39 -17.34
N LEU A 274 -2.76 3.36 -16.49
CA LEU A 274 -2.35 1.98 -16.80
C LEU A 274 -3.58 1.06 -16.86
N ASP A 275 -3.60 0.17 -17.85
CA ASP A 275 -4.67 -0.83 -17.94
C ASP A 275 -4.54 -1.89 -16.83
N LYS A 276 -5.65 -2.10 -16.11
CA LYS A 276 -5.69 -3.04 -14.98
C LYS A 276 -5.42 -4.48 -15.38
N ALA A 277 -6.00 -4.91 -16.51
CA ALA A 277 -5.93 -6.28 -16.98
C ALA A 277 -4.56 -6.56 -17.60
N GLU A 278 -3.92 -5.60 -18.26
CA GLU A 278 -2.53 -5.69 -18.70
C GLU A 278 -1.59 -5.89 -17.50
N ILE A 279 -1.69 -5.04 -16.47
CA ILE A 279 -0.91 -5.15 -15.22
C ILE A 279 -1.15 -6.49 -14.51
N GLU A 280 -2.39 -6.92 -14.38
CA GLU A 280 -2.75 -8.20 -13.76
C GLU A 280 -2.21 -9.40 -14.56
N ASN A 281 -2.33 -9.37 -15.89
CA ASN A 281 -1.87 -10.45 -16.76
C ASN A 281 -0.34 -10.52 -16.83
N PHE A 282 0.36 -9.39 -16.94
CA PHE A 282 1.82 -9.34 -16.90
C PHE A 282 2.33 -9.92 -15.59
N PHE A 283 1.79 -9.49 -14.45
CA PHE A 283 2.16 -10.02 -13.14
C PHE A 283 1.96 -11.54 -13.08
N LYS A 284 0.78 -12.04 -13.48
CA LYS A 284 0.49 -13.49 -13.50
C LYS A 284 1.49 -14.28 -14.36
N GLN A 285 1.87 -13.76 -15.52
CA GLN A 285 2.87 -14.40 -16.39
C GLN A 285 4.25 -14.48 -15.72
N LYS A 286 4.73 -13.38 -15.13
CA LYS A 286 6.02 -13.39 -14.40
C LYS A 286 5.97 -14.32 -13.19
N TYR A 287 4.86 -14.35 -12.45
CA TYR A 287 4.68 -15.20 -11.27
C TYR A 287 4.71 -16.69 -11.62
N GLN A 288 4.02 -17.11 -12.70
CA GLN A 288 4.09 -18.48 -13.19
C GLN A 288 5.50 -18.88 -13.67
N LEU A 289 6.23 -17.96 -14.32
CA LEU A 289 7.62 -18.19 -14.73
C LEU A 289 8.57 -18.29 -13.52
N ALA A 290 8.40 -17.44 -12.51
CA ALA A 290 9.20 -17.46 -11.29
C ALA A 290 8.97 -18.75 -10.48
N LEU A 291 7.72 -19.20 -10.35
CA LEU A 291 7.39 -20.51 -9.77
C LEU A 291 8.07 -21.65 -10.53
N LYS A 292 7.92 -21.71 -11.87
CA LYS A 292 8.53 -22.77 -12.69
C LYS A 292 10.05 -22.83 -12.55
N ASN A 293 10.72 -21.68 -12.56
CA ASN A 293 12.17 -21.59 -12.39
C ASN A 293 12.61 -22.10 -11.00
N LYS A 294 11.84 -21.80 -9.94
CA LYS A 294 12.09 -22.29 -8.58
C LYS A 294 11.88 -23.80 -8.47
N ASP A 295 10.82 -24.32 -9.11
CA ASP A 295 10.53 -25.74 -9.23
C ASP A 295 11.67 -26.51 -9.93
N GLU A 296 12.21 -25.97 -11.02
CA GLU A 296 13.35 -26.55 -11.74
C GLU A 296 14.64 -26.52 -10.92
N GLN A 297 14.91 -25.45 -10.17
CA GLN A 297 16.02 -25.38 -9.22
C GLN A 297 15.89 -26.42 -8.10
N TYR A 298 14.71 -26.56 -7.50
CA TYR A 298 14.48 -27.53 -6.42
C TYR A 298 14.56 -28.99 -6.92
N ARG A 299 14.01 -29.29 -8.11
CA ARG A 299 14.16 -30.59 -8.78
C ARG A 299 15.62 -30.92 -9.12
N LYS A 300 16.42 -29.91 -9.48
CA LYS A 300 17.87 -30.07 -9.70
C LYS A 300 18.59 -30.43 -8.38
N TYR A 301 18.38 -29.65 -7.32
CA TYR A 301 18.94 -29.90 -5.99
C TYR A 301 18.61 -31.31 -5.47
N LEU A 302 17.34 -31.74 -5.60
CA LEU A 302 16.93 -33.09 -5.20
C LEU A 302 17.62 -34.19 -6.02
N ARG A 303 17.83 -33.98 -7.32
CA ARG A 303 18.55 -34.94 -8.19
C ARG A 303 20.02 -35.05 -7.83
N GLU A 304 20.69 -33.94 -7.55
CA GLU A 304 22.09 -33.92 -7.11
C GLU A 304 22.24 -34.69 -5.79
N ARG A 305 21.38 -34.42 -4.81
CA ARG A 305 21.35 -35.13 -3.52
C ARG A 305 20.92 -36.60 -3.59
N LEU A 306 20.27 -37.04 -4.68
CA LEU A 306 20.01 -38.45 -4.95
C LEU A 306 21.25 -39.15 -5.53
N ASN A 307 21.91 -38.55 -6.52
CA ASN A 307 23.15 -39.07 -7.11
C ASN A 307 24.24 -39.32 -6.05
N ASP A 308 24.38 -38.42 -5.06
CA ASP A 308 25.31 -38.58 -3.93
C ASP A 308 25.01 -39.85 -3.12
N LYS A 309 23.73 -40.15 -2.86
CA LYS A 309 23.33 -41.37 -2.14
C LYS A 309 23.62 -42.62 -2.95
N ASP A 310 23.34 -42.61 -4.26
CA ASP A 310 23.63 -43.74 -5.14
C ASP A 310 25.14 -44.00 -5.24
N SER A 311 25.96 -42.95 -5.25
CA SER A 311 27.42 -43.03 -5.16
C SER A 311 27.89 -43.72 -3.86
N VAL A 312 27.33 -43.30 -2.71
CA VAL A 312 27.61 -43.91 -1.40
C VAL A 312 27.18 -45.38 -1.35
N ILE A 313 25.99 -45.72 -1.88
CA ILE A 313 25.49 -47.10 -1.97
C ILE A 313 26.42 -47.97 -2.83
N ASN A 314 26.90 -47.45 -3.96
CA ASN A 314 27.86 -48.16 -4.80
C ASN A 314 29.21 -48.39 -4.10
N CYS A 315 29.69 -47.43 -3.30
CA CYS A 315 30.90 -47.60 -2.49
C CYS A 315 30.76 -48.76 -1.48
N TYR A 316 29.65 -48.83 -0.74
CA TYR A 316 29.37 -49.95 0.16
C TYR A 316 29.21 -51.29 -0.58
N ASN A 317 28.60 -51.30 -1.77
CA ASN A 317 28.47 -52.50 -2.59
C ASN A 317 29.84 -53.04 -3.06
N GLU A 318 30.81 -52.17 -3.40
CA GLU A 318 32.18 -52.61 -3.70
C GLU A 318 32.91 -53.13 -2.46
N GLN A 319 32.76 -52.49 -1.29
CA GLN A 319 33.30 -53.05 -0.03
C GLN A 319 32.72 -54.44 0.28
N ILE A 320 31.42 -54.65 0.06
CA ILE A 320 30.76 -55.96 0.22
C ILE A 320 31.31 -56.99 -0.78
N LYS A 321 31.62 -56.60 -2.03
CA LYS A 321 32.29 -57.48 -3.00
C LYS A 321 33.72 -57.84 -2.56
N LEU A 322 34.48 -56.88 -2.03
CA LEU A 322 35.84 -57.10 -1.53
C LEU A 322 35.85 -58.06 -0.33
N MET A 323 35.04 -57.82 0.70
CA MET A 323 34.92 -58.74 1.85
C MET A 323 34.45 -60.13 1.44
N ARG A 324 33.54 -60.25 0.45
CA ARG A 324 33.14 -61.55 -0.12
C ARG A 324 34.32 -62.24 -0.82
N LYS A 325 35.16 -61.51 -1.55
CA LYS A 325 36.36 -62.06 -2.21
C LYS A 325 37.40 -62.52 -1.19
N GLU A 326 37.62 -61.78 -0.10
CA GLU A 326 38.50 -62.17 1.01
C GLU A 326 38.00 -63.44 1.70
N ASN A 327 36.68 -63.54 1.96
CA ASN A 327 36.07 -64.77 2.48
C ASN A 327 36.17 -65.96 1.50
N THR A 328 36.14 -65.73 0.19
CA THR A 328 36.42 -66.78 -0.81
C THR A 328 37.89 -67.21 -0.78
N ASN A 329 38.84 -66.29 -0.57
CA ASN A 329 40.26 -66.63 -0.41
C ASN A 329 40.50 -67.44 0.88
N LEU A 330 39.78 -67.15 1.97
CA LEU A 330 39.75 -67.96 3.18
C LEU A 330 39.18 -69.37 2.92
N LEU A 331 38.21 -69.51 2.00
CA LEU A 331 37.72 -70.82 1.56
C LEU A 331 38.82 -71.64 0.86
N GLU A 332 39.70 -71.00 0.09
CA GLU A 332 40.87 -71.65 -0.51
C GLU A 332 41.87 -72.10 0.56
N PHE A 333 42.05 -71.31 1.62
CA PHE A 333 42.84 -71.69 2.80
C PHE A 333 42.23 -72.91 3.52
N ILE A 334 40.89 -72.99 3.62
CA ILE A 334 40.17 -74.15 4.16
C ILE A 334 40.36 -75.39 3.28
N LYS A 335 40.35 -75.28 1.94
CA LYS A 335 40.71 -76.40 1.04
C LYS A 335 42.11 -76.92 1.30
N ILE A 336 43.11 -76.03 1.40
CA ILE A 336 44.50 -76.41 1.65
C ILE A 336 44.65 -77.13 2.99
N MET A 337 43.93 -76.68 4.04
CA MET A 337 43.86 -77.38 5.32
C MET A 337 43.19 -78.76 5.18
N ALA A 338 42.07 -78.86 4.46
CA ALA A 338 41.36 -80.12 4.24
C ALA A 338 42.15 -81.13 3.37
N GLU A 339 42.99 -80.67 2.44
CA GLU A 339 43.92 -81.52 1.68
C GLU A 339 45.06 -82.05 2.58
N GLN A 340 45.58 -81.23 3.50
CA GLN A 340 46.51 -81.69 4.53
C GLN A 340 45.87 -82.63 5.57
N GLU A 341 44.55 -82.57 5.77
CA GLU A 341 43.82 -83.56 6.57
C GLU A 341 43.50 -84.82 5.78
N ASN A 342 43.20 -84.76 4.48
CA ASN A 342 43.08 -85.95 3.64
C ASN A 342 44.40 -86.73 3.51
N SER A 343 45.57 -86.08 3.68
CA SER A 343 46.84 -86.80 3.82
C SER A 343 47.03 -87.51 5.17
N LYS A 344 46.10 -87.32 6.13
CA LYS A 344 46.10 -87.91 7.48
C LYS A 344 44.89 -88.82 7.74
N ILE A 345 43.77 -88.60 7.05
CA ILE A 345 42.53 -89.41 7.16
C ILE A 345 42.58 -90.56 6.14
N ASN A 346 43.64 -91.37 6.22
CA ASN A 346 43.61 -92.73 5.73
C ASN A 346 43.25 -93.68 6.90
N ASN A 347 42.19 -93.32 7.63
CA ASN A 347 41.58 -94.09 8.72
C ASN A 347 40.16 -93.58 9.03
N THR A 348 39.16 -94.49 8.93
CA THR A 348 37.87 -94.59 9.67
C THR A 348 37.15 -93.33 10.20
N PHE A 349 35.83 -93.14 9.99
CA PHE A 349 34.82 -93.96 9.26
C PHE A 349 33.52 -93.14 9.04
N TYR A 350 32.57 -93.71 8.28
CA TYR A 350 31.25 -93.16 7.92
C TYR A 350 30.36 -92.68 9.10
N ILE A 351 29.44 -91.73 8.83
CA ILE A 351 27.97 -91.99 8.75
C ILE A 351 27.18 -90.78 8.18
N SER A 352 26.00 -91.06 7.62
CA SER A 352 25.13 -90.25 6.76
C SER A 352 24.29 -89.14 7.41
N GLY A 353 23.88 -88.12 6.63
CA GLY A 353 22.71 -87.26 6.93
C GLY A 353 22.43 -86.20 5.84
N SER A 354 21.24 -86.21 5.21
CA SER A 354 20.80 -85.27 4.15
C SER A 354 19.62 -84.36 4.59
N PRO A 355 19.29 -83.26 3.85
CA PRO A 355 18.67 -82.07 4.46
C PRO A 355 17.20 -81.73 4.07
N GLY A 356 16.62 -80.74 4.76
CA GLY A 356 15.41 -79.94 4.45
C GLY A 356 15.39 -78.65 5.30
N SER A 357 15.01 -77.44 4.84
CA SER A 357 13.70 -76.91 4.39
C SER A 357 12.64 -76.95 5.51
N ILE A 358 11.95 -75.85 5.91
CA ILE A 358 10.80 -75.09 5.32
C ILE A 358 10.59 -73.87 6.29
N ALA A 359 10.50 -72.58 5.93
CA ALA A 359 9.52 -71.77 5.17
C ALA A 359 8.18 -71.36 5.89
N ASN A 360 7.87 -70.05 5.83
CA ASN A 360 6.56 -69.35 5.90
C ASN A 360 5.71 -69.15 7.20
N GLN A 361 5.37 -67.85 7.42
CA GLN A 361 4.04 -67.22 7.65
C GLN A 361 3.07 -67.67 8.77
N GLY A 362 2.31 -66.71 9.34
CA GLY A 362 1.03 -66.97 10.04
C GLY A 362 0.57 -65.87 11.02
N ASN A 363 -0.33 -64.97 10.60
CA ASN A 363 -0.86 -63.83 11.39
C ASN A 363 -2.22 -64.15 12.08
N LEU A 364 -2.71 -63.24 12.95
CA LEU A 364 -4.10 -63.03 13.48
C LEU A 364 -4.50 -63.72 14.82
N GLY A 365 -5.36 -63.06 15.64
CA GLY A 365 -6.12 -63.74 16.73
C GLY A 365 -6.54 -62.93 17.99
N SER A 366 -7.46 -61.97 17.87
CA SER A 366 -7.98 -61.04 18.92
C SER A 366 -8.64 -61.61 20.21
N SER A 367 -8.73 -60.77 21.27
CA SER A 367 -9.75 -60.72 22.37
C SER A 367 -9.61 -61.62 23.63
N GLY A 368 -9.93 -61.11 24.84
CA GLY A 368 -9.97 -61.94 26.08
C GLY A 368 -10.06 -61.34 27.52
N ASN A 369 -10.59 -60.13 27.73
CA ASN A 369 -10.96 -59.44 29.02
C ASN A 369 -11.24 -60.28 30.32
N GLN A 370 -10.77 -59.86 31.54
CA GLN A 370 -11.57 -59.73 32.81
C GLN A 370 -10.84 -59.29 34.13
N ASN A 371 -11.66 -58.89 35.14
CA ASN A 371 -11.43 -58.51 36.58
C ASN A 371 -11.13 -57.02 36.90
N SER A 372 -11.85 -56.23 37.74
CA SER A 372 -12.52 -56.39 39.08
C SER A 372 -11.52 -56.18 40.26
N ILE A 373 -11.70 -55.41 41.36
CA ILE A 373 -12.83 -54.89 42.21
C ILE A 373 -12.45 -53.46 42.75
N GLY A 374 -13.29 -52.51 43.26
CA GLY A 374 -14.75 -52.38 43.33
C GLY A 374 -15.43 -51.85 44.65
N ASN A 375 -15.11 -50.65 45.20
CA ASN A 375 -15.83 -49.93 46.30
C ASN A 375 -15.59 -48.38 46.16
N THR A 376 -16.52 -47.40 46.29
CA THR A 376 -17.52 -46.97 47.32
C THR A 376 -16.88 -46.37 48.60
N ALA A 377 -17.24 -45.18 49.16
CA ALA A 377 -18.09 -44.01 48.79
C ALA A 377 -17.52 -42.74 49.54
N GLY A 378 -18.03 -41.49 49.53
CA GLY A 378 -19.28 -40.84 49.06
C GLY A 378 -19.20 -39.28 49.14
N ASP A 379 -20.32 -38.57 49.33
CA ASP A 379 -20.47 -37.10 49.08
C ASP A 379 -20.10 -36.09 50.19
N VAL A 380 -19.79 -34.84 49.78
CA VAL A 380 -20.52 -33.58 50.16
C VAL A 380 -20.12 -32.43 49.19
N LYS A 381 -20.99 -31.41 48.98
CA LYS A 381 -20.83 -30.30 48.01
C LYS A 381 -20.52 -28.93 48.66
N GLY A 382 -19.88 -28.03 47.89
CA GLY A 382 -19.77 -26.57 48.13
C GLY A 382 -18.34 -26.07 47.85
N ASN A 383 -18.02 -25.46 46.71
CA ASN A 383 -18.21 -24.04 46.34
C ASN A 383 -17.58 -23.04 47.35
N GLN A 384 -16.70 -22.09 46.96
CA GLN A 384 -16.33 -21.60 45.62
C GLN A 384 -14.91 -20.99 45.57
N GLU A 385 -14.35 -20.97 44.34
CA GLU A 385 -13.36 -19.99 43.82
C GLU A 385 -12.02 -19.71 44.54
N SER A 386 -10.96 -20.34 44.05
CA SER A 386 -10.03 -19.66 43.13
C SER A 386 -9.33 -20.67 42.21
N ILE A 387 -9.01 -20.30 40.97
CA ILE A 387 -8.64 -21.25 39.91
C ILE A 387 -7.12 -21.48 39.84
N GLN A 388 -6.69 -22.72 40.04
CA GLN A 388 -5.37 -23.18 39.62
C GLN A 388 -5.38 -23.53 38.13
N ASN A 389 -4.58 -22.84 37.31
CA ASN A 389 -4.19 -23.35 35.99
C ASN A 389 -2.86 -24.12 36.15
N ASN A 390 -2.96 -25.44 36.25
CA ASN A 390 -1.83 -26.32 36.55
C ASN A 390 -1.13 -26.78 35.24
N TYR A 391 -0.03 -26.12 34.88
CA TYR A 391 0.78 -26.51 33.73
C TYR A 391 1.62 -27.76 34.03
N ASN A 392 1.45 -28.80 33.19
CA ASN A 392 2.00 -30.16 33.34
C ASN A 392 3.53 -30.25 33.12
N TYR A 393 4.31 -29.59 33.98
CA TYR A 393 5.76 -29.76 34.05
C TYR A 393 6.19 -30.22 35.44
N THR A 394 7.07 -31.23 35.48
CA THR A 394 7.70 -31.74 36.71
C THR A 394 8.67 -30.71 37.30
N PHE A 395 9.09 -30.92 38.55
CA PHE A 395 10.09 -30.07 39.20
C PHE A 395 11.41 -30.02 38.40
N GLU A 396 11.88 -31.17 37.92
CA GLU A 396 13.10 -31.30 37.10
C GLU A 396 12.98 -30.53 35.77
N GLN A 397 11.85 -30.64 35.08
CA GLN A 397 11.61 -29.89 33.83
C GLN A 397 11.57 -28.38 34.06
N LYS A 398 10.94 -27.92 35.16
CA LYS A 398 10.95 -26.51 35.57
C LYS A 398 12.36 -26.01 35.88
N GLN A 399 13.21 -26.85 36.47
CA GLN A 399 14.62 -26.52 36.72
C GLN A 399 15.43 -26.40 35.41
N ILE A 400 15.21 -27.29 34.43
CA ILE A 400 15.85 -27.24 33.10
C ILE A 400 15.44 -25.96 32.34
N LEU A 401 14.16 -25.57 32.38
CA LEU A 401 13.68 -24.32 31.76
C LEU A 401 14.22 -23.07 32.47
N ALA A 402 14.33 -23.08 33.79
CA ALA A 402 14.92 -21.98 34.56
C ALA A 402 16.43 -21.81 34.31
N GLU A 403 17.17 -22.91 34.06
CA GLU A 403 18.56 -22.86 33.63
C GLU A 403 18.70 -22.19 32.25
N ALA A 404 17.82 -22.53 31.31
CA ALA A 404 17.78 -21.92 29.98
C ALA A 404 17.46 -20.41 30.04
N GLU A 405 16.49 -20.00 30.85
CA GLU A 405 16.18 -18.58 31.09
C GLU A 405 17.41 -17.82 31.60
N ALA A 406 18.03 -18.31 32.68
CA ALA A 406 19.12 -17.61 33.35
C ALA A 406 20.36 -17.44 32.47
N GLU A 407 20.78 -18.50 31.76
CA GLU A 407 21.98 -18.45 30.92
C GLU A 407 21.75 -17.59 29.66
N ILE A 408 20.61 -17.72 28.99
CA ILE A 408 20.34 -16.99 27.74
C ILE A 408 20.02 -15.51 28.01
N GLN A 409 19.31 -15.16 29.09
CA GLN A 409 19.10 -13.75 29.44
C GLN A 409 20.41 -13.02 29.74
N GLU A 410 21.37 -13.66 30.41
CA GLU A 410 22.67 -13.05 30.69
C GLU A 410 23.50 -12.88 29.39
N LEU A 411 23.48 -13.86 28.48
CA LEU A 411 24.10 -13.73 27.15
C LEU A 411 23.45 -12.61 26.31
N LEU A 412 22.12 -12.52 26.29
CA LEU A 412 21.39 -11.44 25.61
C LEU A 412 21.71 -10.06 26.20
N LYS A 413 21.81 -9.97 27.53
CA LYS A 413 22.22 -8.77 28.27
C LYS A 413 23.63 -8.33 27.91
N GLN A 414 24.58 -9.27 27.80
CA GLN A 414 25.95 -8.99 27.35
C GLN A 414 26.00 -8.44 25.93
N GLN A 415 25.26 -9.03 24.97
CA GLN A 415 25.18 -8.48 23.61
C GLN A 415 24.49 -7.10 23.59
N ARG A 416 23.45 -6.86 24.39
CA ARG A 416 22.84 -5.52 24.51
C ARG A 416 23.82 -4.47 25.06
N THR A 417 24.70 -4.83 26.00
CA THR A 417 25.79 -3.92 26.44
C THR A 417 26.86 -3.66 25.38
N GLN A 418 26.92 -4.47 24.31
CA GLN A 418 27.76 -4.23 23.13
C GLN A 418 27.04 -3.43 22.02
N GLY A 419 25.82 -2.95 22.27
CA GLY A 419 25.07 -2.09 21.35
C GLY A 419 24.21 -2.81 20.30
N TYR A 420 24.05 -4.13 20.38
CA TYR A 420 23.15 -4.87 19.48
C TYR A 420 21.67 -4.59 19.80
N SER A 421 20.82 -4.53 18.77
CA SER A 421 19.36 -4.50 18.93
C SER A 421 18.85 -5.80 19.58
N PRO A 422 17.62 -5.84 20.13
CA PRO A 422 17.07 -7.04 20.75
C PRO A 422 17.09 -8.27 19.83
N GLU A 423 16.81 -8.08 18.55
CA GLU A 423 16.70 -9.11 17.50
C GLU A 423 18.09 -9.56 17.05
N ALA A 424 19.01 -8.60 16.83
CA ALA A 424 20.39 -8.88 16.48
C ALA A 424 21.13 -9.62 17.61
N ALA A 425 20.83 -9.29 18.87
CA ALA A 425 21.33 -10.01 20.04
C ALA A 425 20.82 -11.46 20.07
N GLN A 426 19.53 -11.71 19.80
CA GLN A 426 18.96 -13.07 19.71
C GLN A 426 19.64 -13.90 18.61
N GLN A 427 19.74 -13.37 17.39
CA GLN A 427 20.37 -14.07 16.27
C GLN A 427 21.84 -14.39 16.55
N LYS A 428 22.58 -13.45 17.14
CA LYS A 428 23.99 -13.65 17.51
C LYS A 428 24.15 -14.71 18.59
N VAL A 429 23.40 -14.64 19.70
CA VAL A 429 23.47 -15.66 20.78
C VAL A 429 23.08 -17.05 20.25
N ALA A 430 22.07 -17.16 19.40
CA ALA A 430 21.69 -18.43 18.79
C ALA A 430 22.79 -19.02 17.88
N SER A 431 23.48 -18.17 17.12
CA SER A 431 24.61 -18.57 16.27
C SER A 431 25.84 -18.97 17.09
N ASP A 432 26.23 -18.16 18.08
CA ASP A 432 27.35 -18.42 18.99
C ASP A 432 27.15 -19.75 19.76
N LEU A 433 25.93 -20.01 20.24
CA LEU A 433 25.57 -21.28 20.90
C LEU A 433 25.65 -22.48 19.96
N ALA A 434 25.16 -22.35 18.72
CA ALA A 434 25.24 -23.43 17.71
C ALA A 434 26.70 -23.72 17.31
N ILE A 435 27.52 -22.68 17.11
CA ILE A 435 28.95 -22.82 16.83
C ILE A 435 29.67 -23.53 17.99
N LYS A 436 29.35 -23.16 19.25
CA LYS A 436 29.90 -23.82 20.44
C LYS A 436 29.48 -25.29 20.50
N ALA A 437 28.20 -25.60 20.31
CA ALA A 437 27.64 -26.95 20.32
C ALA A 437 28.18 -27.88 19.21
N ASN A 438 28.57 -27.33 18.06
CA ASN A 438 29.22 -28.10 17.01
C ASN A 438 30.66 -28.53 17.36
N ASN A 439 31.26 -27.92 18.39
CA ASN A 439 32.61 -28.24 18.90
C ASN A 439 32.59 -28.88 20.31
N ASP A 440 31.49 -28.77 21.05
CA ASP A 440 31.32 -29.26 22.43
C ASP A 440 30.05 -30.13 22.55
N PRO A 441 30.19 -31.47 22.66
CA PRO A 441 29.06 -32.39 22.83
C PRO A 441 28.22 -32.14 24.09
N ALA A 442 28.78 -31.57 25.16
CA ALA A 442 28.02 -31.27 26.38
C ALA A 442 27.08 -30.08 26.16
N VAL A 443 27.54 -29.04 25.45
CA VAL A 443 26.70 -27.90 25.04
C VAL A 443 25.61 -28.35 24.06
N LYS A 444 25.94 -29.26 23.14
CA LYS A 444 24.93 -29.86 22.24
C LYS A 444 23.84 -30.61 23.01
N SER A 445 24.22 -31.52 23.92
CA SER A 445 23.25 -32.27 24.74
C SER A 445 22.41 -31.34 25.64
N LYS A 446 22.99 -30.23 26.12
CA LYS A 446 22.26 -29.21 26.89
C LYS A 446 21.23 -28.46 26.05
N LEU A 447 21.57 -28.05 24.82
CA LEU A 447 20.60 -27.47 23.87
C LEU A 447 19.49 -28.44 23.48
N GLU A 448 19.80 -29.72 23.28
CA GLU A 448 18.80 -30.78 22.99
C GLU A 448 17.81 -30.94 24.15
N LYS A 449 18.30 -30.95 25.41
CA LYS A 449 17.46 -30.98 26.63
C LYS A 449 16.61 -29.74 26.82
N TRP A 450 17.15 -28.54 26.55
CA TRP A 450 16.39 -27.30 26.56
C TRP A 450 15.28 -27.33 25.50
N GLY A 451 15.62 -27.76 24.28
CA GLY A 451 14.67 -27.93 23.18
C GLY A 451 13.48 -28.79 23.57
N GLN A 452 13.73 -29.99 24.11
CA GLN A 452 12.74 -31.02 24.41
C GLN A 452 11.50 -30.55 25.19
N TYR A 453 11.59 -29.45 25.95
CA TYR A 453 10.51 -28.95 26.81
C TYR A 453 9.85 -27.64 26.31
N LEU A 454 10.19 -27.14 25.12
CA LEU A 454 9.72 -25.87 24.54
C LEU A 454 8.56 -26.01 23.52
N GLY A 455 7.85 -27.13 23.51
CA GLY A 455 6.80 -27.42 22.52
C GLY A 455 5.43 -26.79 22.81
N ASP A 456 4.99 -26.79 24.07
CA ASP A 456 3.58 -26.54 24.42
C ASP A 456 3.24 -25.08 24.77
N ALA A 457 1.97 -24.70 24.58
CA ALA A 457 1.40 -23.43 25.04
C ALA A 457 1.47 -23.23 26.58
N ALA A 458 1.82 -24.28 27.32
CA ALA A 458 2.11 -24.29 28.76
C ALA A 458 3.43 -23.58 29.14
N VAL A 459 4.29 -23.27 28.16
CA VAL A 459 5.56 -22.55 28.34
C VAL A 459 5.34 -21.06 28.64
N ASN A 460 4.21 -20.50 28.22
CA ASN A 460 3.86 -19.07 28.33
C ASN A 460 3.71 -18.61 29.79
N GLY A 461 4.82 -18.19 30.40
CA GLY A 461 4.91 -17.77 31.80
C GLY A 461 6.02 -18.47 32.61
N LEU A 462 6.70 -19.47 32.06
CA LEU A 462 7.84 -20.16 32.69
C LEU A 462 9.20 -19.75 32.11
N ILE A 463 9.23 -19.25 30.87
CA ILE A 463 10.44 -18.81 30.15
C ILE A 463 10.07 -17.62 29.25
N GLY A 464 11.02 -16.75 28.94
CA GLY A 464 10.80 -15.59 28.08
C GLY A 464 10.74 -15.95 26.60
N GLU A 465 9.84 -15.31 25.84
CA GLU A 465 9.70 -15.51 24.38
C GLU A 465 11.04 -15.36 23.63
N ALA A 466 11.85 -14.37 24.01
CA ALA A 466 13.21 -14.16 23.50
C ALA A 466 14.14 -15.38 23.68
N VAL A 467 13.98 -16.13 24.79
CA VAL A 467 14.76 -17.33 25.10
C VAL A 467 14.26 -18.52 24.28
N VAL A 468 12.93 -18.67 24.13
CA VAL A 468 12.34 -19.67 23.22
C VAL A 468 12.87 -19.48 21.80
N THR A 469 12.88 -18.24 21.30
CA THR A 469 13.42 -17.89 19.98
C THR A 469 14.88 -18.31 19.83
N VAL A 470 15.74 -17.95 20.80
CA VAL A 470 17.18 -18.29 20.77
C VAL A 470 17.40 -19.80 20.73
N VAL A 471 16.72 -20.59 21.57
CA VAL A 471 16.90 -22.05 21.59
C VAL A 471 16.40 -22.69 20.30
N LYS A 472 15.22 -22.31 19.79
CA LYS A 472 14.69 -22.88 18.53
C LYS A 472 15.58 -22.52 17.33
N SER A 473 16.13 -21.31 17.26
CA SER A 473 17.12 -20.94 16.23
C SER A 473 18.45 -21.67 16.39
N ALA A 474 18.96 -21.89 17.61
CA ALA A 474 20.21 -22.63 17.83
C ALA A 474 20.08 -24.11 17.38
N LEU A 475 18.95 -24.76 17.67
CA LEU A 475 18.65 -26.11 17.19
C LEU A 475 18.50 -26.15 15.66
N GLN A 476 17.88 -25.13 15.07
CA GLN A 476 17.76 -24.99 13.61
C GLN A 476 19.13 -24.89 12.92
N PHE A 477 20.06 -24.10 13.46
CA PHE A 477 21.44 -24.00 12.95
C PHE A 477 22.21 -25.33 13.04
N LEU A 478 21.91 -26.17 14.04
CA LEU A 478 22.51 -27.49 14.22
C LEU A 478 21.84 -28.60 13.35
N GLY A 479 20.75 -28.29 12.64
CA GLY A 479 19.97 -29.28 11.90
C GLY A 479 19.26 -30.31 12.79
N LEU A 480 19.03 -29.97 14.06
CA LEU A 480 18.38 -30.81 15.04
C LEU A 480 16.85 -30.69 14.97
N PRO A 481 16.08 -31.69 15.42
CA PRO A 481 14.63 -31.59 15.48
C PRO A 481 14.20 -30.46 16.43
N ILE A 482 13.37 -29.56 15.91
CA ILE A 482 12.70 -28.52 16.69
C ILE A 482 11.34 -29.08 17.13
N PRO A 483 11.04 -29.13 18.44
CA PRO A 483 9.71 -29.47 18.96
C PRO A 483 8.78 -28.26 19.04
#